data_AF-A0A2P4PI39-F1
#
_entry.id   AF-A0A2P4PI39-F1
#
_cell.length_a   1.000
_cell.length_b   1.000
_cell.length_c   1.000
_cell.angle_alpha   90.00
_cell.angle_beta   90.00
_cell.angle_gamma   90.00
#
_symmetry.space_group_name_H-M   'P 1'
#
loop_
_entity.id
_entity.type
_entity.pdbx_description
1 polymer ?
#
loop_
_entity_poly.entity_id
_entity_poly.type
_entity_poly.pdbx_seq_one_letter_code
_entity_poly.pdbx_strand_id
1 'polypeptide(L)'
;MAPEILRNEPYTPASDIYSFSMIMWEFTSDIPPFNNEVHDLELVLDICNQEKRPEIIKNTPKCYKDLMKKCWDSNSSNRPTIRMLENIVSEWIRCINKYYEINRDENY
;
A
#
# COMPACT_ATOMS: atom_id res chain seq x y z
N MET A 1 -4.48 -9.85 4.40
CA MET A 1 -4.55 -10.60 3.13
C MET A 1 -5.57 -9.94 2.21
N ALA A 2 -5.49 -10.18 0.89
CA ALA A 2 -6.45 -9.64 -0.07
C ALA A 2 -7.85 -10.24 0.13
N PRO A 3 -8.94 -9.47 -0.10
CA PRO A 3 -10.33 -9.93 0.05
C PRO A 3 -10.65 -11.23 -0.69
N GLU A 4 -10.18 -11.37 -1.93
CA GLU A 4 -10.41 -12.57 -2.74
C GLU A 4 -9.74 -13.82 -2.12
N ILE A 5 -8.53 -13.67 -1.57
CA ILE A 5 -7.82 -14.78 -0.89
C ILE A 5 -8.56 -15.18 0.39
N LEU A 6 -9.03 -14.19 1.15
CA LEU A 6 -9.82 -14.41 2.36
C LEU A 6 -11.15 -15.14 2.07
N ARG A 7 -11.69 -14.99 0.86
CA ARG A 7 -12.88 -15.70 0.38
C ARG A 7 -12.58 -17.08 -0.24
N ASN A 8 -11.33 -17.56 -0.15
CA ASN A 8 -10.85 -18.76 -0.83
C ASN A 8 -11.02 -18.71 -2.36
N GLU A 9 -11.01 -17.52 -2.96
CA GLU A 9 -10.93 -17.39 -4.41
C GLU A 9 -9.47 -17.61 -4.89
N PRO A 10 -9.27 -17.92 -6.19
CA PRO A 10 -7.94 -18.15 -6.72
C PRO A 10 -7.00 -16.96 -6.51
N TYR A 11 -5.77 -17.26 -6.13
CA TYR A 11 -4.72 -16.29 -6.06
C TYR A 11 -4.35 -15.71 -7.43
N THR A 12 -4.07 -14.42 -7.46
CA THR A 12 -3.67 -13.69 -8.67
C THR A 12 -2.51 -12.74 -8.37
N PRO A 13 -1.79 -12.25 -9.40
CA PRO A 13 -0.82 -11.17 -9.20
C PRO A 13 -1.43 -9.91 -8.54
N ALA A 14 -2.72 -9.65 -8.73
CA ALA A 14 -3.39 -8.52 -8.06
C ALA A 14 -3.51 -8.73 -6.54
N SER A 15 -3.48 -9.98 -6.05
CA SER A 15 -3.47 -10.32 -4.63
C SER A 15 -2.11 -9.97 -3.98
N ASP A 16 -1.00 -10.09 -4.72
CA ASP A 16 0.30 -9.58 -4.28
C ASP A 16 0.29 -8.06 -4.18
N ILE A 17 -0.33 -7.37 -5.14
CA ILE A 17 -0.42 -5.91 -5.11
C ILE A 17 -1.18 -5.42 -3.88
N TYR A 18 -2.24 -6.14 -3.50
CA TYR A 18 -2.92 -5.86 -2.24
C TYR A 18 -1.99 -6.09 -1.05
N SER A 19 -1.25 -7.19 -1.00
CA SER A 19 -0.31 -7.46 0.10
C SER A 19 0.82 -6.43 0.16
N PHE A 20 1.29 -5.94 -0.98
CA PHE A 20 2.26 -4.85 -1.07
C PHE A 20 1.73 -3.56 -0.44
N SER A 21 0.44 -3.24 -0.60
CA SER A 21 -0.17 -2.08 0.07
C SER A 21 -0.12 -2.16 1.60
N MET A 22 -0.15 -3.38 2.15
CA MET A 22 -0.07 -3.61 3.59
C MET A 22 1.34 -3.33 4.11
N ILE A 23 2.37 -3.71 3.33
CA ILE A 23 3.77 -3.35 3.58
C ILE A 23 3.96 -1.83 3.44
N MET A 24 3.36 -1.22 2.42
CA MET A 24 3.38 0.25 2.28
C MET A 24 2.79 0.94 3.51
N TRP A 25 1.68 0.42 4.02
CA TRP A 25 1.05 0.95 5.23
C TRP A 25 1.95 0.78 6.46
N GLU A 26 2.54 -0.40 6.64
CA GLU A 26 3.48 -0.71 7.73
C GLU A 26 4.67 0.25 7.73
N PHE A 27 5.23 0.62 6.57
CA PHE A 27 6.29 1.64 6.51
C PHE A 27 5.86 3.03 7.00
N THR A 28 4.57 3.36 6.95
CA THR A 28 4.07 4.65 7.42
C THR A 28 3.69 4.63 8.90
N SER A 29 3.33 3.46 9.44
CA SER A 29 2.81 3.30 10.80
C SER A 29 3.85 2.74 11.78
N ASP A 30 4.90 2.10 11.27
CA ASP A 30 5.92 1.36 12.02
C ASP A 30 5.33 0.21 12.87
N ILE A 31 4.13 -0.27 12.51
CA ILE A 31 3.45 -1.40 13.16
C ILE A 31 2.73 -2.28 12.14
N PRO A 32 2.48 -3.57 12.46
CA PRO A 32 1.70 -4.44 11.58
C PRO A 32 0.28 -3.92 11.33
N PRO A 33 -0.27 -4.09 10.11
CA PRO A 33 -1.67 -3.77 9.82
C PRO A 33 -2.62 -4.51 10.75
N PHE A 34 -3.59 -3.78 11.31
CA PHE A 34 -4.59 -4.31 12.24
C PHE A 34 -4.01 -4.86 13.56
N ASN A 35 -2.82 -4.39 13.99
CA ASN A 35 -2.16 -4.86 15.23
C ASN A 35 -3.03 -4.79 16.51
N ASN A 36 -4.03 -3.91 16.54
CA ASN A 36 -4.92 -3.73 17.70
C ASN A 36 -6.28 -4.43 17.54
N GLU A 37 -6.44 -5.23 16.48
CA GLU A 37 -7.68 -5.93 16.17
C GLU A 37 -7.58 -7.41 16.53
N VAL A 38 -8.71 -8.03 16.86
CA VAL A 38 -8.78 -9.48 17.00
C VAL A 38 -8.78 -10.10 15.59
N HIS A 39 -7.89 -11.07 15.37
CA HIS A 39 -7.75 -11.74 14.07
C HIS A 39 -8.73 -12.90 13.94
N ASP A 40 -10.03 -12.59 13.89
CA ASP A 40 -11.12 -13.55 13.80
C ASP A 40 -11.91 -13.42 12.49
N LEU A 41 -13.02 -14.16 12.41
CA LEU A 41 -13.90 -14.15 11.23
C LEU A 41 -14.56 -12.78 11.02
N GLU A 42 -14.80 -12.00 12.08
CA GLU A 42 -15.42 -10.68 11.97
C GLU A 42 -14.49 -9.72 11.23
N LEU A 43 -13.21 -9.66 11.62
CA LEU A 43 -12.21 -8.87 10.90
C LEU A 43 -12.10 -9.29 9.42
N VAL A 44 -12.15 -10.59 9.14
CA VAL A 44 -12.12 -11.11 7.76
C VAL A 44 -13.31 -10.60 6.96
N LEU A 45 -14.52 -10.65 7.52
CA LEU A 45 -15.74 -10.17 6.89
C LEU A 45 -15.67 -8.65 6.64
N ASP A 46 -15.23 -7.86 7.62
CA ASP A 46 -15.07 -6.42 7.50
C ASP A 46 -14.12 -6.04 6.35
N ILE A 47 -12.98 -6.74 6.24
CA ILE A 47 -12.02 -6.51 5.16
C ILE A 47 -12.66 -6.84 3.82
N CYS A 48 -13.37 -7.96 3.72
CA CYS A 48 -14.00 -8.42 2.50
C CYS A 48 -15.11 -7.47 2.04
N ASN A 49 -15.93 -6.97 2.97
CA ASN A 49 -17.06 -6.07 2.71
C ASN A 49 -16.63 -4.61 2.52
N GLN A 50 -15.33 -4.33 2.52
CA GLN A 50 -14.75 -2.99 2.36
C GLN A 50 -15.05 -2.04 3.53
N GLU A 51 -15.49 -2.59 4.66
CA GLU A 51 -15.85 -1.84 5.86
C GLU A 51 -14.61 -1.45 6.66
N LYS A 52 -13.50 -2.19 6.47
CA LYS A 52 -12.27 -1.97 7.24
C LYS A 52 -11.02 -1.97 6.38
N ARG A 53 -10.22 -0.92 6.55
CA ARG A 53 -8.85 -0.75 6.04
C ARG A 53 -8.02 -0.12 7.16
N PRO A 54 -6.69 -0.32 7.20
CA PRO A 54 -5.85 0.33 8.19
C PRO A 54 -5.98 1.87 8.13
N GLU A 55 -5.96 2.53 9.28
CA GLU A 55 -6.08 3.99 9.35
C GLU A 55 -4.90 4.66 8.66
N ILE A 56 -5.16 5.65 7.81
CA ILE A 56 -4.07 6.37 7.14
C ILE A 56 -3.36 7.29 8.13
N ILE A 57 -2.08 7.01 8.37
CA ILE A 57 -1.24 7.79 9.29
C ILE A 57 -1.17 9.25 8.85
N LYS A 58 -1.36 10.16 9.82
CA LYS A 58 -1.25 11.61 9.62
C LYS A 58 0.13 11.95 9.06
N ASN A 59 0.18 12.91 8.13
CA ASN A 59 1.39 13.33 7.40
C ASN A 59 1.95 12.34 6.37
N THR A 60 1.29 11.20 6.13
CA THR A 60 1.63 10.37 4.96
C THR A 60 1.52 11.20 3.67
N PRO A 61 2.59 11.26 2.83
CA PRO A 61 2.55 12.03 1.59
C PRO A 61 1.38 11.64 0.71
N LYS A 62 0.71 12.63 0.08
CA LYS A 62 -0.49 12.40 -0.74
C LYS A 62 -0.25 11.38 -1.86
N CYS A 63 0.87 11.48 -2.58
CA CYS A 63 1.22 10.53 -3.64
C CYS A 63 1.33 9.08 -3.13
N TYR A 64 1.89 8.90 -1.93
CA TYR A 64 2.04 7.61 -1.30
C TYR A 64 0.70 7.04 -0.85
N LYS A 65 -0.12 7.85 -0.17
CA LYS A 65 -1.48 7.51 0.24
C LYS A 65 -2.35 7.12 -0.95
N ASP A 66 -2.31 7.89 -2.02
CA ASP A 66 -3.12 7.64 -3.22
C ASP A 66 -2.69 6.35 -3.92
N LEU A 67 -1.38 6.06 -4.00
CA LEU A 67 -0.88 4.80 -4.55
C LEU A 67 -1.27 3.60 -3.69
N MET A 68 -1.02 3.68 -2.37
CA MET A 68 -1.38 2.65 -1.41
C MET A 68 -2.87 2.33 -1.49
N LYS A 69 -3.72 3.37 -1.59
CA LYS A 69 -5.17 3.20 -1.76
C LYS A 69 -5.58 2.48 -3.04
N LYS A 70 -4.88 2.73 -4.15
CA LYS A 70 -5.10 1.99 -5.40
C LYS A 70 -4.67 0.53 -5.27
N CYS A 71 -3.61 0.25 -4.51
CA CYS A 71 -3.10 -1.10 -4.33
C CYS A 71 -4.03 -1.98 -3.49
N TRP A 72 -4.71 -1.43 -2.47
CA TRP A 72 -5.69 -2.17 -1.66
C TRP A 72 -7.15 -2.05 -2.13
N ASP A 73 -7.36 -1.66 -3.39
CA ASP A 73 -8.72 -1.56 -3.93
C ASP A 73 -9.42 -2.91 -3.82
N SER A 74 -10.69 -2.87 -3.44
CA SER A 74 -11.49 -4.06 -3.21
C SER A 74 -11.72 -4.84 -4.50
N ASN A 75 -11.83 -4.14 -5.64
CA ASN A 75 -11.85 -4.76 -6.95
C ASN A 75 -10.40 -4.97 -7.41
N SER A 76 -10.01 -6.24 -7.57
CA SER A 76 -8.67 -6.63 -8.02
C SER A 76 -8.28 -6.03 -9.37
N SER A 77 -9.25 -5.77 -10.25
CA SER A 77 -9.04 -5.17 -11.58
C SER A 77 -8.65 -3.69 -11.53
N ASN A 78 -8.98 -2.99 -10.44
CA ASN A 78 -8.62 -1.57 -10.26
C ASN A 78 -7.19 -1.38 -9.76
N ARG A 79 -6.56 -2.46 -9.26
CA ARG A 79 -5.22 -2.42 -8.69
C ARG A 79 -4.19 -2.23 -9.83
N PRO A 80 -3.12 -1.45 -9.60
CA PRO A 80 -2.06 -1.29 -10.60
C PRO A 80 -1.35 -2.62 -10.83
N THR A 81 -0.76 -2.79 -12.01
CA THR A 81 0.16 -3.93 -12.24
C THR A 81 1.51 -3.66 -11.56
N ILE A 82 2.30 -4.72 -11.36
CA ILE A 82 3.66 -4.57 -10.83
C ILE A 82 4.54 -3.65 -11.69
N ARG A 83 4.36 -3.66 -13.01
CA ARG A 83 5.06 -2.76 -13.94
C ARG A 83 4.66 -1.30 -13.73
N MET A 84 3.39 -1.03 -13.45
CA MET A 84 2.94 0.33 -13.15
C MET A 84 3.51 0.82 -11.81
N LEU A 85 3.58 -0.07 -10.82
CA LEU A 85 4.18 0.26 -9.52
C LEU A 85 5.66 0.56 -9.62
N GLU A 86 6.42 -0.31 -10.31
CA GLU A 86 7.84 -0.11 -10.53
C GLU A 86 8.10 1.24 -11.21
N ASN A 87 7.39 1.55 -12.30
CA ASN A 87 7.49 2.86 -12.95
C ASN A 87 7.22 4.04 -12.00
N ILE A 88 6.16 3.97 -11.19
CA ILE A 88 5.81 5.06 -10.27
C ILE A 88 6.90 5.25 -9.19
N VAL A 89 7.36 4.15 -8.59
CA VAL A 89 8.38 4.19 -7.53
C VAL A 89 9.73 4.64 -8.09
N SER A 90 10.12 4.15 -9.26
CA SER A 90 11.33 4.58 -9.97
C SER A 90 11.30 6.08 -10.28
N GLU A 91 10.16 6.63 -10.69
CA GLU A 91 10.00 8.07 -10.91
C GLU A 91 10.09 8.88 -9.61
N TRP A 92 9.57 8.37 -8.50
CA TRP A 92 9.75 9.02 -7.19
C TRP A 92 11.21 9.05 -6.76
N ILE A 93 11.92 7.92 -6.88
CA ILE A 93 13.36 7.82 -6.57
C ILE A 93 14.15 8.81 -7.43
N ARG A 94 13.85 8.89 -8.74
CA ARG A 94 14.47 9.85 -9.65
C ARG A 94 14.25 11.29 -9.21
N CYS A 95 13.02 11.65 -8.83
CA CYS A 95 12.72 13.00 -8.34
C CYS A 95 13.46 13.32 -7.03
N ILE A 96 13.51 12.37 -6.10
CA ILE A 96 14.20 12.52 -4.81
C ILE A 96 15.71 12.68 -5.02
N ASN A 97 16.32 11.83 -5.85
CA ASN A 97 17.76 11.92 -6.15
C ASN A 97 18.10 13.27 -6.79
N LYS A 98 17.32 13.70 -7.78
CA LYS A 98 17.51 15.02 -8.41
C LYS A 98 17.38 16.17 -7.41
N TYR A 99 16.44 16.07 -6.46
CA TYR A 99 16.32 17.08 -5.40
C TYR A 99 17.60 17.16 -4.55
N TYR A 100 18.15 16.03 -4.11
CA TYR A 100 19.39 16.01 -3.34
C TYR A 100 20.63 16.42 -4.14
N GLU A 101 20.67 16.15 -5.45
CA GLU A 101 21.74 16.62 -6.33
C GLU A 101 21.74 18.15 -6.46
N ILE A 102 20.56 18.76 -6.62
CA ILE A 102 20.41 20.22 -6.76
C ILE A 102 20.67 20.94 -5.43
N ASN A 103 20.24 20.35 -4.31
CA ASN A 103 20.35 20.95 -2.97
C ASN A 103 21.54 20.41 -2.18
N ARG A 104 22.51 19.78 -2.85
CA ARG A 104 23.81 19.52 -2.24
C ARG A 104 24.47 20.88 -2.04
N ASP A 105 24.33 21.44 -0.85
CA ASP A 105 25.17 22.57 -0.45
C ASP A 105 26.64 22.13 -0.61
N GLU A 106 27.42 22.86 -1.43
CA GLU A 106 28.87 22.72 -1.55
C GLU A 106 29.62 23.17 -0.27
N ASN A 107 28.98 23.09 0.90
CA ASN A 107 29.52 23.51 2.19
C ASN A 107 29.47 22.35 3.20
N TYR A 108 30.31 21.35 2.98
CA TYR A 108 30.97 20.56 4.04
C TYR A 108 32.35 20.13 3.56
#